data_AF-A0A498SHF6-F1
#
_entry.id   AF-A0A498SHF6-F1
#
_cell.length_a   1.000
_cell.length_b   1.000
_cell.length_c   1.000
_cell.angle_alpha   90.00
_cell.angle_beta   90.00
_cell.angle_gamma   90.00
#
_symmetry.space_group_name_H-M   'P 1'
#
loop_
_entity.id
_entity.type
_entity.pdbx_description
1 polymer ?
#
loop_
_entity_poly.entity_id
_entity_poly.type
_entity_poly.pdbx_seq_one_letter_code
_entity_poly.pdbx_strand_id
1 'polypeptide(L)'
;MLCDFESKCDWIFESPARKYPRDPRHNFKIVVGNRDSKPTHYAYFNFTKTREEPAMIISPYYQHLSIQCELRFTYRLIGDPDVTLMVTSQHRALNEAANYADQYDYEDETEWTRPTLHSTFNAQNNYIDSLVKFFI
;
A
#
# COMPACT_ATOMS: atom_id res chain seq x y z
N MET A 1 14.68 1.62 3.13
CA MET A 1 14.58 0.72 1.96
C MET A 1 14.01 1.52 0.80
N LEU A 2 14.59 1.41 -0.39
CA LEU A 2 14.18 2.15 -1.59
C LEU A 2 13.50 1.18 -2.56
N CYS A 3 12.35 1.55 -3.11
CA CYS A 3 11.75 0.85 -4.25
C CYS A 3 11.49 1.87 -5.36
N ASP A 4 12.10 1.65 -6.52
CA ASP A 4 11.95 2.45 -7.73
C ASP A 4 11.17 1.71 -8.84
N PHE A 5 10.75 0.46 -8.60
CA PHE A 5 10.09 -0.45 -9.55
C PHE A 5 10.90 -0.78 -10.83
N GLU A 6 12.16 -0.36 -10.92
CA GLU A 6 13.08 -0.80 -11.97
C GLU A 6 13.64 -2.17 -11.61
N SER A 7 14.00 -2.34 -10.34
CA SER A 7 14.46 -3.59 -9.76
C SER A 7 13.38 -4.22 -8.88
N LYS A 8 13.45 -5.54 -8.70
CA LYS A 8 12.53 -6.27 -7.82
C LYS A 8 12.71 -5.79 -6.37
N CYS A 9 11.66 -5.24 -5.76
CA CYS A 9 11.70 -4.64 -4.42
C CYS A 9 10.76 -5.30 -3.39
N ASP A 10 10.19 -6.46 -3.72
CA ASP A 10 9.28 -7.28 -2.87
C ASP A 10 7.96 -6.61 -2.43
N TRP A 11 7.59 -5.48 -3.02
CA TRP A 11 6.25 -4.93 -2.88
C TRP A 11 5.26 -5.79 -3.69
N ILE A 12 4.07 -6.01 -3.14
CA ILE A 12 3.05 -6.91 -3.68
C ILE A 12 1.85 -6.08 -4.11
N PHE A 13 1.26 -6.44 -5.25
CA PHE A 13 0.00 -5.85 -5.73
C PHE A 13 -1.16 -6.78 -5.34
N GLU A 14 -2.12 -6.27 -4.57
CA GLU A 14 -3.28 -7.03 -4.06
C GLU A 14 -4.59 -6.25 -4.18
N SER A 15 -5.73 -6.93 -3.98
CA SER A 15 -7.06 -6.31 -3.89
C SER A 15 -7.76 -6.80 -2.60
N PRO A 16 -8.70 -6.04 -1.99
CA PRO A 16 -9.34 -6.45 -0.74
C PRO A 16 -10.10 -7.78 -0.89
N ALA A 17 -9.47 -8.85 -0.41
CA ALA A 17 -9.89 -10.23 -0.63
C ALA A 17 -11.28 -10.59 -0.10
N ARG A 18 -11.79 -9.84 0.88
CA ARG A 18 -13.07 -10.16 1.55
C ARG A 18 -14.30 -9.61 0.83
N LYS A 19 -14.13 -8.69 -0.14
CA LYS A 19 -15.26 -8.03 -0.81
C LYS A 19 -15.25 -8.21 -2.33
N TYR A 20 -14.10 -8.56 -2.91
CA TYR A 20 -13.86 -8.47 -4.35
C TYR A 20 -13.04 -9.67 -4.88
N PRO A 21 -13.40 -10.25 -6.04
CA PRO A 21 -12.57 -11.25 -6.72
C PRO A 21 -11.13 -10.78 -6.95
N ARG A 22 -10.14 -11.62 -6.62
CA ARG A 22 -8.73 -11.33 -6.89
C ARG A 22 -8.40 -11.56 -8.37
N ASP A 23 -8.72 -10.60 -9.23
CA ASP A 23 -8.21 -10.58 -10.61
C ASP A 23 -6.93 -9.71 -10.69
N PRO A 24 -5.74 -10.29 -10.96
CA PRO A 24 -4.50 -9.54 -11.11
C PRO A 24 -4.55 -8.46 -12.19
N ARG A 25 -5.43 -8.59 -13.19
CA ARG A 25 -5.62 -7.59 -14.27
C ARG A 25 -6.25 -6.30 -13.75
N HIS A 26 -6.86 -6.35 -12.57
CA HIS A 26 -7.52 -5.23 -11.92
C HIS A 26 -6.64 -4.56 -10.86
N ASN A 27 -5.33 -4.85 -10.88
CA ASN A 27 -4.40 -4.31 -9.92
C ASN A 27 -3.42 -3.29 -10.50
N PHE A 28 -2.51 -2.80 -9.66
CA PHE A 28 -1.33 -2.08 -10.09
C PHE A 28 -0.52 -2.91 -11.08
N LYS A 29 0.08 -2.20 -12.03
CA LYS A 29 1.06 -2.73 -12.97
C LYS A 29 2.27 -1.81 -13.01
N ILE A 30 3.44 -2.38 -13.25
CA ILE A 30 4.65 -1.58 -13.47
C ILE A 30 4.59 -1.00 -14.88
N VAL A 31 4.75 0.32 -14.99
CA VAL A 31 4.85 1.03 -16.27
C VAL A 31 6.10 1.89 -16.30
N VAL A 32 6.64 2.10 -17.49
CA VAL A 32 7.73 3.04 -17.72
C VAL A 32 7.13 4.40 -18.08
N GLY A 33 7.44 5.40 -17.27
CA GLY A 33 7.15 6.80 -17.53
C GLY A 33 8.44 7.60 -17.75
N ASN A 34 8.29 8.93 -17.77
CA ASN A 34 9.41 9.85 -17.93
C ASN A 34 9.34 10.91 -16.82
N ARG A 35 10.44 11.08 -16.08
CA ARG A 35 10.62 12.12 -15.06
C ARG A 35 11.92 12.83 -15.34
N ASP A 36 11.88 14.15 -15.47
CA ASP A 36 13.08 14.97 -15.71
C ASP A 36 13.93 14.47 -16.91
N SER A 37 13.24 14.03 -17.98
CA SER A 37 13.85 13.46 -19.19
C SER A 37 14.61 12.13 -18.98
N LYS A 38 14.37 11.43 -17.87
CA LYS A 38 14.89 10.09 -17.59
C LYS A 38 13.75 9.06 -17.54
N PRO A 39 13.94 7.87 -18.15
CA PRO A 39 12.99 6.77 -17.97
C PRO A 39 12.89 6.42 -16.48
N THR A 40 11.68 6.33 -15.97
CA THR A 40 11.40 6.05 -14.55
C THR A 40 10.25 5.05 -14.46
N HIS A 41 10.33 4.08 -13.55
CA HIS A 41 9.31 3.06 -13.37
C HIS A 41 8.30 3.48 -12.30
N TYR A 42 7.04 3.10 -12.50
CA TYR A 42 5.93 3.44 -11.61
C TYR A 42 4.99 2.27 -11.43
N ALA A 43 4.45 2.09 -10.22
CA ALA A 43 3.23 1.34 -10.02
C ALA A 43 2.04 2.20 -10.49
N TYR A 44 1.33 1.73 -11.51
CA TYR A 44 0.20 2.42 -12.12
C TYR A 44 -1.08 1.60 -11.99
N PHE A 45 -2.15 2.25 -11.55
CA PHE A 45 -3.49 1.70 -11.50
C PHE A 45 -4.43 2.58 -12.30
N ASN A 46 -5.25 1.95 -13.17
CA ASN A 46 -6.29 2.65 -13.92
C ASN A 46 -7.64 2.35 -13.28
N PHE A 47 -8.24 3.37 -12.68
CA PHE A 47 -9.59 3.29 -12.14
C PHE A 47 -10.62 3.54 -13.24
N THR A 48 -11.70 2.76 -13.24
CA THR A 48 -12.86 2.97 -14.11
C THR A 48 -14.12 2.98 -13.25
N LYS A 49 -15.13 3.81 -13.58
CA LYS A 49 -16.36 3.93 -12.76
C LYS A 49 -17.12 2.61 -12.55
N THR A 50 -16.92 1.64 -13.44
CA THR A 50 -17.49 0.29 -13.34
C THR A 50 -16.75 -0.62 -12.36
N ARG A 51 -15.59 -0.20 -11.83
CA ARG A 51 -14.80 -0.95 -10.87
C ARG A 51 -15.14 -0.47 -9.47
N GLU A 52 -15.69 -1.38 -8.66
CA GLU A 52 -15.92 -1.13 -7.24
C GLU A 52 -14.70 -1.49 -6.37
N GLU A 53 -13.71 -2.18 -6.93
CA GLU A 53 -12.58 -2.75 -6.20
C GLU A 53 -11.40 -1.77 -6.17
N PRO A 54 -10.87 -1.40 -4.98
CA PRO A 54 -9.64 -0.64 -4.92
C PRO A 54 -8.42 -1.57 -5.13
N ALA A 55 -7.43 -1.09 -5.86
CA ALA A 55 -6.13 -1.75 -5.94
C ALA A 55 -5.27 -1.37 -4.72
N MET A 56 -4.48 -2.32 -4.23
CA MET A 56 -3.58 -2.12 -3.09
C MET A 56 -2.14 -2.42 -3.49
N ILE A 57 -1.23 -1.64 -2.93
CA ILE A 57 0.20 -1.90 -2.96
C ILE A 57 0.67 -2.14 -1.54
N ILE A 58 1.27 -3.30 -1.28
CA ILE A 58 1.65 -3.76 0.05
C ILE A 58 3.17 -3.86 0.12
N SER A 59 3.78 -3.14 1.05
CA SER A 59 5.22 -3.22 1.30
C SER A 59 5.60 -4.53 1.99
N PRO A 60 6.84 -5.01 1.86
CA PRO A 60 7.33 -6.06 2.73
C PRO A 60 7.34 -5.59 4.20
N TYR A 61 7.42 -6.56 5.12
CA TYR A 61 7.54 -6.25 6.55
C TYR A 61 8.87 -5.54 6.82
N TYR A 62 8.80 -4.37 7.46
CA TYR A 62 9.96 -3.65 7.95
C TYR A 62 9.95 -3.68 9.48
N GLN A 63 11.04 -4.20 10.06
CA GLN A 63 11.25 -4.09 11.49
C GLN A 63 11.59 -2.64 11.84
N HIS A 64 10.84 -2.04 12.76
CA HIS A 64 11.11 -0.69 13.24
C HIS A 64 12.45 -0.68 14.01
N LEU A 65 13.45 0.03 13.48
CA LEU A 65 14.74 0.24 14.14
C LEU A 65 14.76 1.52 14.99
N SER A 66 13.68 2.29 14.97
CA SER A 66 13.53 3.60 15.61
C SER A 66 12.08 3.79 16.07
N ILE A 67 11.90 4.64 17.09
CA ILE A 67 10.61 5.08 17.62
C ILE A 67 9.82 5.87 16.55
N GLN A 68 10.51 6.47 15.59
CA GLN A 68 9.91 7.22 14.48
C GLN A 68 10.49 6.75 13.15
N CYS A 69 9.61 6.37 12.23
CA CYS A 69 9.94 6.01 10.85
C CYS A 69 9.30 7.02 9.88
N GLU A 70 9.93 7.23 8.72
CA GLU A 70 9.40 8.12 7.69
C GLU A 70 9.29 7.36 6.36
N LEU A 71 8.07 7.24 5.85
CA LEU A 71 7.80 6.77 4.49
C LEU A 71 7.77 7.97 3.54
N ARG A 72 8.67 7.96 2.56
CA ARG A 72 8.71 8.97 1.49
C ARG A 72 8.34 8.34 0.17
N PHE A 73 7.38 8.94 -0.54
CA PHE A 73 6.99 8.48 -1.87
C PHE A 73 6.54 9.64 -2.75
N THR A 74 6.67 9.46 -4.06
CA THR A 74 6.06 10.34 -5.06
C THR A 74 4.85 9.64 -5.63
N TYR A 75 3.74 10.36 -5.79
CA TYR A 75 2.52 9.81 -6.38
C TYR A 75 1.92 10.80 -7.37
N ARG A 76 1.17 10.25 -8.32
CA ARG A 76 0.38 11.02 -9.28
C ARG A 76 -1.05 10.51 -9.33
N LEU A 77 -2.01 11.39 -9.04
CA LEU A 77 -3.44 11.13 -9.19
C LEU A 77 -4.00 11.95 -10.35
N ILE A 78 -4.71 11.27 -11.25
CA ILE A 78 -5.40 11.86 -12.40
C ILE A 78 -6.81 11.27 -12.41
N GLY A 79 -7.83 12.12 -12.41
CA GLY A 79 -9.22 11.68 -12.47
C GLY A 79 -10.16 12.60 -11.70
N ASP A 80 -11.34 12.06 -11.39
CA ASP A 80 -12.43 12.75 -10.70
C ASP A 80 -12.02 13.18 -9.27
N PRO A 81 -12.70 14.17 -8.66
CA PRO A 81 -12.39 14.65 -7.31
C PRO A 81 -12.46 13.57 -6.22
N ASP A 82 -13.25 12.52 -6.46
CA ASP A 82 -13.44 11.40 -5.53
C ASP A 82 -12.30 10.36 -5.61
N VAL A 83 -11.33 10.56 -6.50
CA VAL A 83 -10.14 9.71 -6.57
C VAL A 83 -9.25 10.01 -5.37
N THR A 84 -9.06 8.99 -4.55
CA THR A 84 -8.27 9.08 -3.32
C THR A 84 -7.17 8.03 -3.30
N LEU A 85 -6.01 8.41 -2.75
CA LEU A 85 -4.95 7.49 -2.36
C LEU A 85 -4.96 7.39 -0.84
N MET A 86 -5.17 6.18 -0.33
CA MET A 86 -5.12 5.92 1.11
C MET A 86 -3.83 5.16 1.44
N VAL A 87 -3.06 5.70 2.39
CA VAL A 87 -1.88 5.06 2.94
C VAL A 87 -2.22 4.61 4.35
N THR A 88 -1.97 3.34 4.65
CA THR A 88 -2.18 2.77 5.99
C THR A 88 -0.91 2.08 6.46
N SER A 89 -0.61 2.17 7.74
CA SER A 89 0.38 1.33 8.40
C SER A 89 -0.32 0.27 9.25
N GLN A 90 0.29 -0.90 9.35
CA GLN A 90 -0.15 -1.99 10.21
C GLN A 90 1.06 -2.51 10.96
N HIS A 91 0.93 -2.69 12.27
CA HIS A 91 1.97 -3.31 13.08
C HIS A 91 1.68 -4.80 13.21
N ARG A 92 2.70 -5.64 13.08
CA ARG A 92 2.52 -7.05 13.45
C ARG A 92 2.41 -7.09 14.98
N ALA A 93 1.36 -7.69 15.52
CA ALA A 93 1.32 -7.97 16.95
C ALA A 93 2.54 -8.83 17.26
N LEU A 94 3.39 -8.38 18.19
CA LEU A 94 4.33 -9.28 18.83
C LEU A 94 3.45 -10.19 19.67
N ASN A 95 3.25 -11.43 19.24
CA ASN A 95 2.66 -12.45 20.12
C ASN A 95 3.55 -12.49 21.37
N GLU A 96 3.06 -11.90 22.46
CA GLU A 96 3.68 -12.11 23.76
C GLU A 96 3.66 -13.61 24.00
N ALA A 97 4.83 -14.18 24.25
CA ALA A 97 4.95 -15.52 24.80
C ALA A 97 4.41 -15.52 26.25
N ALA A 98 3.09 -15.41 26.40
CA ALA A 98 2.39 -15.74 27.64
C ALA A 98 1.75 -17.12 27.44
N ASN A 99 2.61 -18.14 27.47
CA ASN A 99 2.21 -19.44 27.98
C ASN A 99 1.52 -19.20 29.33
N TYR A 100 0.21 -19.40 29.41
CA TYR A 100 -0.43 -20.31 30.37
C TYR A 100 -1.96 -20.30 30.14
N ALA A 101 -2.50 -21.52 30.06
CA ALA A 101 -3.90 -21.91 30.06
C ALA A 101 -4.62 -21.98 28.70
N ASP A 102 -4.63 -23.22 28.20
CA ASP A 102 -5.79 -23.94 27.67
C ASP A 102 -6.58 -23.34 26.49
N GLN A 103 -6.41 -24.04 25.35
CA GLN A 103 -7.46 -24.86 24.75
C GLN A 103 -8.18 -24.31 23.50
N TYR A 104 -8.03 -25.11 22.44
CA TYR A 104 -8.67 -25.13 21.11
C TYR A 104 -8.02 -24.33 19.98
N ASP A 105 -7.34 -25.12 19.17
CA ASP A 105 -6.92 -24.94 17.79
C ASP A 105 -8.07 -24.47 16.88
N TYR A 106 -7.95 -23.24 16.37
CA TYR A 106 -8.59 -22.81 15.13
C TYR A 106 -7.57 -22.00 14.31
N GLU A 107 -7.15 -22.64 13.24
CA GLU A 107 -6.31 -22.16 12.15
C GLU A 107 -6.77 -20.78 11.59
N ASP A 108 -6.10 -19.67 11.96
CA ASP A 108 -5.91 -18.49 11.08
C ASP A 108 -4.90 -17.46 11.67
N GLU A 109 -3.70 -17.91 12.03
CA GLU A 109 -2.64 -17.08 12.67
C GLU A 109 -1.86 -16.17 11.68
N THR A 110 -2.58 -15.42 10.84
CA THR A 110 -2.03 -14.16 10.29
C THR A 110 -2.85 -13.00 10.79
N GLU A 111 -2.79 -12.78 12.11
CA GLU A 111 -3.39 -11.66 12.80
C GLU A 111 -2.62 -10.37 12.50
N TRP A 112 -2.80 -9.86 11.27
CA TRP A 112 -2.44 -8.49 10.93
C TRP A 112 -3.34 -7.57 11.75
N THR A 113 -2.75 -6.80 12.67
CA THR A 113 -3.53 -5.87 13.49
C THR A 113 -4.20 -4.81 12.61
N ARG A 114 -5.32 -4.26 13.11
CA ARG A 114 -6.07 -3.20 12.45
C ARG A 114 -5.14 -2.02 12.09
N PRO A 115 -5.40 -1.28 10.99
CA PRO A 115 -4.60 -0.13 10.59
C PRO A 115 -4.30 0.79 11.77
N THR A 116 -3.01 1.00 12.04
CA THR A 116 -2.52 1.69 13.23
C THR A 116 -2.45 3.20 12.97
N LEU A 117 -2.10 3.58 11.75
CA LEU A 117 -2.19 4.95 11.23
C LEU A 117 -2.74 4.92 9.81
N HIS A 118 -3.44 6.00 9.42
CA HIS A 118 -3.86 6.19 8.04
C HIS A 118 -3.75 7.66 7.62
N SER A 119 -3.56 7.88 6.31
CA SER A 119 -3.63 9.19 5.68
C SER A 119 -4.26 9.08 4.31
N THR A 120 -5.08 10.07 3.97
CA THR A 120 -5.82 10.12 2.71
C THR A 120 -5.36 11.32 1.90
N PHE A 121 -5.01 11.08 0.65
CA PHE A 121 -4.57 12.10 -0.30
C PHE A 121 -5.61 12.20 -1.42
N ASN A 122 -6.24 13.36 -1.54
CA ASN A 122 -7.29 13.61 -2.53
C ASN A 122 -6.73 14.35 -3.74
N ALA A 123 -7.31 14.14 -4.92
CA ALA A 123 -7.03 14.95 -6.09
C ALA A 123 -7.62 16.37 -5.90
N GLN A 124 -6.79 17.36 -5.60
CA GLN A 124 -7.26 18.75 -5.38
C GLN A 124 -7.56 19.50 -6.70
N ASN A 125 -6.98 19.09 -7.84
CA ASN A 125 -7.21 19.70 -9.16
C ASN A 125 -6.71 18.78 -10.31
N ASN A 126 -7.40 17.68 -10.66
CA ASN A 126 -7.15 16.78 -11.81
C ASN A 126 -5.71 16.23 -12.01
N TYR A 127 -4.74 16.66 -11.21
CA TYR A 127 -3.31 16.44 -11.35
C TYR A 127 -2.61 16.84 -10.04
N ILE A 128 -1.89 15.91 -9.44
CA ILE A 128 -0.92 16.18 -8.37
C ILE A 128 0.35 15.41 -8.73
N ASP A 129 1.51 16.06 -8.67
CA ASP A 129 2.81 15.39 -8.61
C ASP A 129 3.50 15.89 -7.34
N SER A 130 3.52 15.05 -6.30
CA SER A 130 3.94 15.48 -4.96
C SER A 130 4.83 14.46 -4.29
N LEU A 131 5.87 14.97 -3.64
CA LEU A 131 6.67 14.21 -2.68
C LEU A 131 6.00 14.29 -1.31
N VAL A 132 5.54 13.15 -0.81
CA VAL A 132 4.89 13.04 0.50
C VAL A 132 5.84 12.45 1.51
N LYS A 133 5.73 12.96 2.75
CA LYS A 133 6.34 12.39 3.95
C LYS A 133 5.24 11.90 4.86
N PHE A 134 5.22 10.61 5.14
CA PHE A 134 4.27 9.98 6.06
C PHE A 134 5.05 9.43 7.25
N PHE A 135 4.75 9.93 8.44
CA PHE A 135 5.42 9.52 9.68
C PHE A 135 4.68 8.34 10.28
N ILE A 136 5.42 7.26 10.56
CA ILE A 136 4.95 6.00 11.12
C ILE A 136 5.61 5.79 12.47
#